data_AF-A0AB35PMV2-F1
#
_entry.id   AF-A0AB35PMV2-F1
#
_cell.length_a   1.000
_cell.length_b   1.000
_cell.length_c   1.000
_cell.angle_alpha   90.00
_cell.angle_beta   90.00
_cell.angle_gamma   90.00
#
_symmetry.space_group_name_H-M   'P 1'
#
loop_
_entity.id
_entity.type
_entity.pdbx_description
1 polymer ?
#
loop_
_entity_poly.entity_id
_entity_poly.type
_entity_poly.pdbx_seq_one_letter_code
_entity_poly.pdbx_strand_id
1 'polypeptide(L)'
;MNKLWGLFFTVLVSNSCIADDAMPSSTTLLKNFDKLGIVEKGKWKNGESPDGIKTLIFRDVGDIYSLNPDFASSVSLTKGEKNKEEFLHSEEVCKNLVYGVVGEKNQAIGDVVTNIVYGAARKKTRSDSDSVKDYWIEAEFIYIGETPGLACKVSKVVKWD
;
A
#
# COMPACT_ATOMS: atom_id res chain seq x y z
N MET A 1 -54.57 -36.66 -24.60
CA MET A 1 -54.09 -35.86 -23.46
C MET A 1 -52.69 -36.32 -23.13
N ASN A 2 -51.68 -35.44 -23.25
CA ASN A 2 -50.52 -35.35 -22.35
C ASN A 2 -49.70 -34.13 -22.76
N LYS A 3 -49.79 -33.10 -21.92
CA LYS A 3 -49.15 -31.80 -22.11
C LYS A 3 -47.67 -31.93 -21.74
N LEU A 4 -46.78 -31.78 -22.72
CA LEU A 4 -45.36 -31.62 -22.48
C LEU A 4 -45.16 -30.23 -21.87
N TRP A 5 -44.96 -30.18 -20.55
CA TRP A 5 -44.60 -28.96 -19.84
C TRP A 5 -43.14 -28.62 -20.17
N GLY A 6 -42.93 -27.54 -20.91
CA GLY A 6 -41.60 -26.97 -21.16
C GLY A 6 -41.04 -26.43 -19.86
N LEU A 7 -39.93 -27.02 -19.40
CA LEU A 7 -39.16 -26.55 -18.26
C LEU A 7 -38.28 -25.40 -18.77
N PHE A 8 -38.69 -24.16 -18.51
CA PHE A 8 -37.83 -22.99 -18.70
C PHE A 8 -36.72 -23.03 -17.64
N PHE A 9 -35.53 -23.45 -18.04
CA PHE A 9 -34.31 -23.18 -17.28
C PHE A 9 -33.96 -21.70 -17.46
N THR A 10 -34.39 -20.85 -16.53
CA THR A 10 -33.80 -19.52 -16.36
C THR A 10 -32.41 -19.71 -15.78
N VAL A 11 -31.39 -19.69 -16.62
CA VAL A 11 -30.01 -19.49 -16.19
C VAL A 11 -29.93 -18.06 -15.69
N LEU A 12 -30.01 -17.88 -14.37
CA LEU A 12 -29.57 -16.65 -13.71
C LEU A 12 -28.06 -16.59 -13.93
N VAL A 13 -27.64 -15.86 -14.96
CA VAL A 13 -26.24 -15.44 -15.08
C VAL A 13 -26.02 -14.46 -13.94
N SER A 14 -25.51 -14.96 -12.81
CA SER A 14 -25.00 -14.08 -11.76
C SER A 14 -23.94 -13.21 -12.42
N ASN A 15 -24.17 -11.89 -12.45
CA ASN A 15 -23.09 -10.95 -12.72
C ASN A 15 -22.02 -11.23 -11.67
N SER A 16 -20.96 -11.90 -12.08
CA SER A 16 -19.75 -11.97 -11.29
C SER A 16 -19.23 -10.54 -11.24
N CYS A 17 -19.61 -9.78 -10.20
CA CYS A 17 -18.96 -8.52 -9.89
C CYS A 17 -17.51 -8.90 -9.56
N ILE A 18 -16.64 -8.83 -10.56
CA ILE A 18 -15.20 -8.98 -10.37
C ILE A 18 -14.79 -7.66 -9.75
N ALA A 19 -14.66 -7.64 -8.43
CA ALA A 19 -14.05 -6.52 -7.74
C ALA A 19 -12.65 -6.29 -8.31
N ASP A 20 -12.40 -5.12 -8.89
CA ASP A 20 -11.07 -4.72 -9.34
C ASP A 20 -10.26 -4.25 -8.12
N ASP A 21 -9.58 -5.21 -7.49
CA ASP A 21 -8.69 -5.02 -6.34
C ASP A 21 -7.22 -4.78 -6.75
N ALA A 22 -6.91 -4.77 -8.04
CA ALA A 22 -5.54 -4.71 -8.52
C ALA A 22 -4.92 -3.32 -8.36
N MET A 23 -3.70 -3.28 -7.81
CA MET A 23 -2.88 -2.06 -7.77
C MET A 23 -2.59 -1.55 -9.19
N PRO A 24 -2.27 -0.25 -9.36
CA PRO A 24 -1.78 0.26 -10.64
C PRO A 24 -0.58 -0.57 -11.13
N SER A 25 -0.47 -0.73 -12.45
CA SER A 25 0.64 -1.50 -13.03
C SER A 25 2.01 -1.02 -12.54
N SER A 26 3.00 -1.91 -12.46
CA SER A 26 4.36 -1.55 -12.06
C SER A 26 4.93 -0.41 -12.92
N THR A 27 4.62 -0.36 -14.23
CA THR A 27 5.04 0.74 -15.11
C THR A 27 4.43 2.08 -14.68
N THR A 28 3.16 2.08 -14.28
CA THR A 28 2.47 3.27 -13.76
C THR A 28 3.08 3.72 -12.43
N LEU A 29 3.27 2.79 -11.49
CA LEU A 29 3.85 3.09 -10.19
C LEU A 29 5.28 3.65 -10.35
N LEU A 30 6.15 2.98 -11.10
CA LEU A 30 7.51 3.46 -11.36
C LEU A 30 7.53 4.88 -11.96
N LYS A 31 6.62 5.17 -12.89
CA LYS A 31 6.47 6.51 -13.48
C LYS A 31 6.03 7.55 -12.44
N ASN A 32 5.11 7.19 -11.55
CA ASN A 32 4.62 8.09 -10.51
C ASN A 32 5.72 8.44 -9.51
N PHE A 33 6.43 7.42 -8.99
CA PHE A 33 7.55 7.62 -8.05
C PHE A 33 8.66 8.49 -8.66
N ASP A 34 8.98 8.28 -9.94
CA ASP A 34 9.99 9.05 -10.68
C ASP A 34 9.55 10.50 -10.89
N LYS A 35 8.32 10.72 -11.39
CA LYS A 35 7.75 12.05 -11.63
C LYS A 35 7.67 12.89 -10.35
N LEU A 36 7.40 12.26 -9.21
CA LEU A 36 7.27 12.93 -7.91
C LEU A 36 8.62 13.12 -7.21
N GLY A 37 9.73 12.64 -7.79
CA GLY A 37 11.07 12.76 -7.22
C GLY A 37 11.28 11.90 -5.97
N ILE A 38 10.54 10.81 -5.82
CA ILE A 38 10.61 9.92 -4.65
C ILE A 38 11.68 8.84 -4.88
N VAL A 39 11.55 8.08 -5.96
CA VAL A 39 12.56 7.09 -6.38
C VAL A 39 12.66 7.13 -7.89
N GLU A 40 13.87 7.39 -8.41
CA GLU A 40 14.13 7.36 -9.85
C GLU A 40 13.85 5.97 -10.43
N LYS A 41 13.24 5.93 -11.61
CA LYS A 41 12.82 4.67 -12.26
C LYS A 41 13.96 3.64 -12.38
N GLY A 42 15.20 4.09 -12.60
CA GLY A 42 16.38 3.22 -12.75
C GLY A 42 16.96 2.64 -11.45
N LYS A 43 16.49 3.10 -10.28
CA LYS A 43 17.01 2.65 -8.97
C LYS A 43 16.29 1.43 -8.40
N TRP A 44 15.15 1.06 -8.97
CA TRP A 44 14.38 -0.12 -8.57
C TRP A 44 15.07 -1.41 -9.02
N LYS A 45 15.05 -2.42 -8.15
CA LYS A 45 15.60 -3.75 -8.41
C LYS A 45 14.48 -4.77 -8.44
N ASN A 46 14.61 -5.76 -9.31
CA ASN A 46 13.74 -6.93 -9.28
C ASN A 46 14.08 -7.77 -8.03
N GLY A 47 13.04 -8.22 -7.35
CA GLY A 47 13.11 -9.16 -6.25
C GLY A 47 11.94 -10.12 -6.30
N GLU A 48 11.90 -11.01 -5.32
CA GLU A 48 10.87 -12.01 -5.16
C GLU A 48 10.58 -12.13 -3.66
N SER A 49 9.30 -12.10 -3.29
CA SER A 49 8.87 -12.35 -1.92
C SER A 49 8.98 -13.85 -1.59
N PRO A 50 8.96 -14.25 -0.31
CA PRO A 50 9.11 -15.65 0.09
C PRO A 50 8.07 -16.62 -0.50
N ASP A 51 6.91 -16.11 -0.89
CA ASP A 51 5.81 -16.82 -1.56
C ASP A 51 5.92 -16.83 -3.10
N GLY A 52 7.03 -16.34 -3.66
CA GLY A 52 7.30 -16.36 -5.10
C GLY A 52 6.71 -15.20 -5.89
N ILE A 53 6.15 -14.18 -5.23
CA ILE A 53 5.57 -13.02 -5.92
C ILE A 53 6.68 -12.06 -6.36
N LYS A 54 6.72 -11.78 -7.67
CA LYS A 54 7.65 -10.80 -8.25
C LYS A 54 7.39 -9.42 -7.66
N THR A 55 8.46 -8.82 -7.15
CA THR A 55 8.40 -7.56 -6.42
C THR A 55 9.45 -6.60 -6.95
N LEU A 56 9.15 -5.31 -7.02
CA LEU A 56 10.14 -4.25 -7.26
C LEU A 56 10.55 -3.66 -5.93
N ILE A 57 11.85 -3.63 -5.66
CA ILE A 57 12.40 -3.20 -4.37
C ILE A 57 13.36 -2.05 -4.61
N PHE A 58 13.21 -0.99 -3.83
CA PHE A 58 14.20 0.05 -3.66
C PHE A 58 14.63 0.09 -2.21
N ARG A 59 15.94 0.25 -1.97
CA ARG A 59 16.51 0.37 -0.64
C ARG A 59 17.51 1.50 -0.62
N ASP A 60 17.33 2.41 0.33
CA ASP A 60 18.30 3.45 0.66
C ASP A 60 18.56 3.46 2.16
N VAL A 61 19.74 3.00 2.56
CA VAL A 61 20.13 2.84 3.96
C VAL A 61 19.09 1.99 4.74
N GLY A 62 18.24 2.64 5.55
CA GLY A 62 17.20 2.04 6.39
C GLY A 62 15.80 2.09 5.78
N ASP A 63 15.61 2.82 4.69
CA ASP A 63 14.32 2.95 4.02
C ASP A 63 14.21 1.93 2.90
N ILE A 64 13.10 1.22 2.88
CA ILE A 64 12.80 0.17 1.91
C ILE A 64 11.43 0.50 1.32
N TYR A 65 11.32 0.48 0.00
CA TYR A 65 10.05 0.49 -0.72
C TYR A 65 9.92 -0.81 -1.50
N SER A 66 8.72 -1.36 -1.54
CA SER A 66 8.39 -2.62 -2.19
C SER A 66 7.08 -2.47 -2.95
N LEU A 67 7.06 -2.86 -4.22
CA LEU A 67 5.87 -2.82 -5.07
C LEU A 67 5.61 -4.23 -5.61
N ASN A 68 4.44 -4.79 -5.31
CA ASN A 68 3.95 -6.02 -5.91
C ASN A 68 2.54 -5.78 -6.50
N PRO A 69 1.92 -6.77 -7.16
CA PRO A 69 0.60 -6.61 -7.78
C PRO A 69 -0.55 -6.30 -6.81
N ASP A 70 -0.42 -6.72 -5.54
CA ASP A 70 -1.51 -6.69 -4.56
C ASP A 70 -1.42 -5.47 -3.63
N PHE A 71 -0.20 -5.02 -3.33
CA PHE A 71 0.05 -3.86 -2.49
C PHE A 71 1.41 -3.20 -2.78
N ALA A 72 1.55 -1.98 -2.30
CA ALA A 72 2.83 -1.30 -2.15
C ALA A 72 3.13 -1.14 -0.67
N SER A 73 4.38 -1.28 -0.27
CA SER A 73 4.79 -1.09 1.12
C SER A 73 6.08 -0.30 1.24
N SER A 74 6.26 0.31 2.40
CA SER A 74 7.53 0.87 2.84
C SER A 74 7.85 0.46 4.26
N VAL A 75 9.14 0.39 4.57
CA VAL A 75 9.67 0.22 5.91
C VAL A 75 10.77 1.24 6.10
N SER A 76 10.67 2.06 7.15
CA SER A 76 11.75 2.94 7.59
C SER A 76 12.32 2.41 8.91
N LEU A 77 13.55 1.91 8.87
CA LEU A 77 14.27 1.42 10.05
C LEU A 77 15.11 2.54 10.65
N THR A 78 14.97 2.73 11.96
CA THR A 78 15.61 3.83 12.69
C THR A 78 16.56 3.31 13.76
N LYS A 79 17.42 4.19 14.29
CA LYS A 79 18.42 3.81 15.31
C LYS A 79 17.87 3.86 16.73
N GLY A 80 16.77 4.57 16.96
CA GLY A 80 16.21 4.83 18.29
C GLY A 80 16.97 5.89 19.09
N GLU A 81 17.87 6.65 18.44
CA GLU A 81 18.71 7.65 19.11
C GLU A 81 18.08 9.04 19.06
N LYS A 82 17.38 9.36 17.97
CA LYS A 82 16.77 10.67 17.70
C LYS A 82 15.28 10.54 17.45
N ASN A 83 14.54 10.19 18.50
CA ASN A 83 13.13 9.77 18.40
C ASN A 83 12.24 10.70 17.57
N LYS A 84 12.37 12.03 17.70
CA LYS A 84 11.51 12.98 16.99
C LYS A 84 11.87 13.05 15.51
N GLU A 85 13.15 13.22 15.19
CA GLU A 85 13.63 13.30 13.81
C GLU A 85 13.38 11.99 13.06
N GLU A 86 13.65 10.85 13.71
CA GLU A 86 13.43 9.52 13.16
C GLU A 86 11.95 9.21 12.93
N PHE A 87 11.07 9.66 13.83
CA PHE A 87 9.62 9.57 13.65
C PHE A 87 9.17 10.37 12.43
N LEU A 88 9.58 11.65 12.32
CA LEU A 88 9.20 12.52 11.21
C LEU A 88 9.73 12.01 9.87
N HIS A 89 10.94 11.44 9.88
CA HIS A 89 11.52 10.79 8.69
C HIS A 89 10.69 9.58 8.26
N SER A 90 10.37 8.69 9.21
CA SER A 90 9.56 7.50 8.95
C SER A 90 8.16 7.85 8.42
N GLU A 91 7.56 8.90 8.99
CA GLU A 91 6.30 9.46 8.52
C GLU A 91 6.39 9.95 7.07
N GLU A 92 7.44 10.68 6.70
CA GLU A 92 7.65 11.15 5.33
C GLU A 92 7.87 9.98 4.36
N VAL A 93 8.54 8.90 4.78
CA VAL A 93 8.68 7.66 3.98
C VAL A 93 7.32 7.02 3.70
N CYS A 94 6.41 6.97 4.69
CA CYS A 94 5.04 6.49 4.48
C CYS A 94 4.23 7.44 3.58
N LYS A 95 4.35 8.76 3.75
CA LYS A 95 3.71 9.76 2.86
C LYS A 95 4.15 9.58 1.42
N ASN A 96 5.46 9.42 1.20
CA ASN A 96 6.03 9.21 -0.12
C ASN A 96 5.53 7.92 -0.77
N LEU A 97 5.41 6.82 -0.02
CA LEU A 97 4.77 5.61 -0.53
C LEU A 97 3.35 5.90 -1.05
N VAL A 98 2.51 6.56 -0.22
CA VAL A 98 1.13 6.89 -0.60
C VAL A 98 1.08 7.83 -1.79
N TYR A 99 1.89 8.89 -1.82
CA TYR A 99 1.97 9.79 -2.98
C TYR A 99 2.37 9.06 -4.26
N GLY A 100 3.34 8.15 -4.18
CA GLY A 100 3.78 7.35 -5.32
C GLY A 100 2.69 6.41 -5.85
N VAL A 101 1.93 5.77 -4.96
CA VAL A 101 0.79 4.91 -5.32
C VAL A 101 -0.35 5.73 -5.94
N VAL A 102 -0.76 6.81 -5.27
CA VAL A 102 -1.85 7.67 -5.75
C VAL A 102 -1.46 8.43 -7.02
N GLY A 103 -0.18 8.73 -7.21
CA GLY A 103 0.36 9.47 -8.36
C GLY A 103 0.33 10.99 -8.22
N GLU A 104 0.06 11.51 -7.03
CA GLU A 104 0.04 12.95 -6.73
C GLU A 104 0.54 13.25 -5.32
N LYS A 105 1.13 14.44 -5.14
CA LYS A 105 1.50 14.99 -3.84
C LYS A 105 0.50 16.09 -3.47
N ASN A 106 -0.35 15.82 -2.49
CA ASN A 106 -1.42 16.71 -2.04
C ASN A 106 -1.42 16.77 -0.50
N GLN A 107 -1.61 17.97 0.05
CA GLN A 107 -1.68 18.18 1.51
C GLN A 107 -2.73 17.30 2.20
N ALA A 108 -3.93 17.15 1.64
CA ALA A 108 -4.99 16.35 2.24
C ALA A 108 -4.58 14.86 2.37
N ILE A 109 -3.85 14.32 1.38
CA ILE A 109 -3.29 12.97 1.46
C ILE A 109 -2.24 12.91 2.57
N GLY A 110 -1.35 13.90 2.62
CA GLY A 110 -0.32 14.00 3.67
C GLY A 110 -0.91 14.06 5.07
N ASP A 111 -1.99 14.82 5.27
CA ASP A 111 -2.67 14.97 6.56
C ASP A 111 -3.33 13.66 7.00
N VAL A 112 -3.93 12.89 6.09
CA VAL A 112 -4.48 11.56 6.42
C VAL A 112 -3.36 10.61 6.85
N VAL A 113 -2.26 10.54 6.09
CA VAL A 113 -1.11 9.71 6.47
C VAL A 113 -0.52 10.13 7.81
N THR A 114 -0.42 11.44 8.06
CA THR A 114 -0.01 12.00 9.37
C THR A 114 -0.90 11.45 10.47
N ASN A 115 -2.22 11.55 10.31
CA ASN A 115 -3.18 11.09 11.32
C ASN A 115 -3.08 9.59 11.58
N ILE A 116 -2.88 8.77 10.52
CA ILE A 116 -2.65 7.33 10.63
C ILE A 116 -1.38 7.05 11.45
N VAL A 117 -0.24 7.65 11.10
CA VAL A 117 1.04 7.38 11.78
C VAL A 117 1.01 7.84 13.24
N TYR A 118 0.47 9.03 13.52
CA TYR A 118 0.30 9.51 14.89
C TYR A 118 -0.74 8.68 15.67
N GLY A 119 -1.77 8.18 15.00
CA GLY A 119 -2.76 7.26 15.56
C GLY A 119 -2.12 5.94 16.00
N ALA A 120 -1.28 5.36 15.14
CA ALA A 120 -0.51 4.15 15.42
C ALA A 120 0.38 4.34 16.65
N ALA A 121 1.03 5.50 16.78
CA ALA A 121 1.88 5.82 17.93
C ALA A 121 1.13 5.92 19.28
N ARG A 122 -0.17 6.19 19.23
CA ARG A 122 -1.03 6.33 20.43
C ARG A 122 -1.75 5.04 20.81
N LYS A 123 -1.87 4.09 19.88
CA LYS A 123 -2.60 2.84 20.08
C LYS A 123 -1.71 1.77 20.70
N LYS A 124 -2.29 0.94 21.58
CA LYS A 124 -1.58 -0.20 22.20
C LYS A 124 -1.15 -1.24 21.16
N THR A 125 -1.93 -1.40 20.10
CA THR A 125 -1.61 -2.27 18.95
C THR A 125 -0.47 -1.74 18.09
N ARG A 126 -0.05 -0.48 18.32
CA ARG A 126 0.99 0.19 17.54
C ARG A 126 0.68 0.29 16.04
N SER A 127 -0.59 0.20 15.69
CA SER A 127 -1.08 0.22 14.32
C SER A 127 -2.32 1.09 14.18
N ASP A 128 -2.47 1.70 13.00
CA ASP A 128 -3.67 2.42 12.59
C ASP A 128 -3.84 2.37 11.08
N SER A 129 -5.03 2.73 10.61
CA SER A 129 -5.39 2.62 9.21
C SER A 129 -6.53 3.56 8.82
N ASP A 130 -6.50 4.06 7.61
CA ASP A 130 -7.61 4.78 7.00
C ASP A 130 -7.53 4.70 5.47
N SER A 131 -8.55 5.17 4.79
CA SER A 131 -8.61 5.25 3.33
C SER A 131 -8.26 6.63 2.81
N VAL A 132 -7.59 6.66 1.65
CA VAL A 132 -7.41 7.85 0.82
C VAL A 132 -7.80 7.49 -0.60
N LYS A 133 -8.82 8.18 -1.12
CA LYS A 133 -9.41 7.88 -2.44
C LYS A 133 -9.82 6.40 -2.53
N ASP A 134 -9.19 5.64 -3.43
CA ASP A 134 -9.47 4.23 -3.68
C ASP A 134 -8.45 3.31 -3.00
N TYR A 135 -7.68 3.82 -2.04
CA TYR A 135 -6.62 3.07 -1.38
C TYR A 135 -6.83 2.99 0.13
N TRP A 136 -6.59 1.82 0.68
CA TRP A 136 -6.51 1.53 2.10
C TRP A 136 -5.05 1.61 2.55
N ILE A 137 -4.79 2.41 3.58
CA ILE A 137 -3.44 2.67 4.09
C ILE A 137 -3.38 2.15 5.52
N GLU A 138 -2.34 1.38 5.83
CA GLU A 138 -2.05 0.88 7.16
C GLU A 138 -0.65 1.31 7.55
N ALA A 139 -0.47 1.74 8.81
CA ALA A 139 0.84 1.96 9.38
C ALA A 139 1.00 1.21 10.70
N GLU A 140 2.17 0.64 10.94
CA GLU A 140 2.50 -0.13 12.15
C GLU A 140 3.93 0.17 12.62
N PHE A 141 4.10 0.46 13.91
CA PHE A 141 5.43 0.52 14.52
C PHE A 141 5.92 -0.90 14.82
N ILE A 142 6.98 -1.28 14.13
CA ILE A 142 7.57 -2.63 14.17
C ILE A 142 8.95 -2.61 14.85
N TYR A 143 9.42 -3.80 15.21
CA TYR A 143 10.79 -4.03 15.69
C TYR A 143 11.38 -5.22 14.93
N ILE A 144 12.54 -5.02 14.30
CA ILE A 144 13.32 -6.09 13.69
C ILE A 144 14.53 -6.34 14.59
N GLY A 145 14.42 -7.33 15.47
CA GLY A 145 15.34 -7.47 16.60
C GLY A 145 15.22 -6.26 17.53
N GLU A 146 16.32 -5.55 17.73
CA GLU A 146 16.35 -4.31 18.53
C GLU A 146 16.13 -3.03 17.71
N THR A 147 16.01 -3.15 16.38
CA THR A 147 15.87 -2.01 15.48
C THR A 147 14.39 -1.60 15.36
N PRO A 148 13.98 -0.44 15.89
CA PRO A 148 12.63 0.08 15.68
C PRO A 148 12.43 0.52 14.23
N GLY A 149 11.18 0.53 13.80
CA GLY A 149 10.82 1.10 12.50
C GLY A 149 9.33 1.34 12.34
N LEU A 150 8.98 1.97 11.23
CA LEU A 150 7.60 2.13 10.78
C LEU A 150 7.41 1.33 9.50
N ALA A 151 6.48 0.39 9.51
CA ALA A 151 5.96 -0.25 8.33
C ALA A 151 4.71 0.50 7.86
N CYS A 152 4.59 0.70 6.55
CA CYS A 152 3.46 1.34 5.91
C CYS A 152 3.04 0.50 4.69
N LYS A 153 1.75 0.23 4.55
CA LYS A 153 1.20 -0.59 3.45
C LYS A 153 0.06 0.17 2.79
N VAL A 154 0.00 0.12 1.46
CA VAL A 154 -1.05 0.69 0.64
C VAL A 154 -1.59 -0.40 -0.28
N SER A 155 -2.89 -0.65 -0.17
CA SER A 155 -3.64 -1.62 -0.98
C SER A 155 -4.87 -0.93 -1.58
N LYS A 156 -5.41 -1.45 -2.68
CA LYS A 156 -6.65 -0.90 -3.25
C LYS A 156 -7.85 -1.29 -2.39
N VAL A 157 -8.79 -0.37 -2.21
CA VAL A 157 -10.06 -0.64 -1.53
C VAL A 157 -10.94 -1.44 -2.49
N VAL A 158 -11.37 -2.61 -2.04
CA VAL A 158 -12.41 -3.39 -2.73
C VAL A 158 -13.71 -2.59 -2.69
N LYS A 159 -14.17 -2.13 -3.84
CA LYS A 159 -15.51 -1.56 -4.00
C LYS A 159 -16.45 -2.66 -4.47
N TRP A 160 -17.60 -2.76 -3.81
CA TRP A 160 -18.70 -3.60 -4.28
C TRP A 160 -19.53 -2.73 -5.23
N ASP A 161 -19.51 -3.06 -6.51
CA ASP A 161 -20.45 -2.53 -7.50
C ASP A 161 -21.77 -3.30 -7.45
#